data_AF-A0A2H9R3B3-F1
#
_entry.id   AF-A0A2H9R3B3-F1
#
_cell.length_a   1.000
_cell.length_b   1.000
_cell.length_c   1.000
_cell.angle_alpha   90.00
_cell.angle_beta   90.00
_cell.angle_gamma   90.00
#
_symmetry.space_group_name_H-M   'P 1'
#
loop_
_entity.id
_entity.type
_entity.pdbx_description
1 polymer ?
#
loop_
_entity_poly.entity_id
_entity_poly.type
_entity_poly.pdbx_seq_one_letter_code
_entity_poly.pdbx_strand_id
1 'polypeptide(L)'
;MNDRCNYCRLKVDRKWNFCPKCGVKTDRRVTMFDILKNQMNVLRNLMPNDNEYESRTYRSNGVTIRINSSSFGEPNVHVLQRPVPVNQGQPYKEKRQEERKLTGRIIEPKVNVRRLDKEIVITVPLPDVKSEGDIEVNRFTDSIEIRAFAGDKGYFKILNIPQNQKLVGKSLDNGMLNLKFAI
;
A
#
# COMPACT_ATOMS: atom_id res chain seq x y z
N MET A 1 25.94 35.34 -14.42
CA MET A 1 26.94 34.33 -14.84
C MET A 1 26.20 33.03 -15.08
N ASN A 2 26.19 32.52 -16.33
CA ASN A 2 25.55 31.24 -16.65
C ASN A 2 26.62 30.15 -16.66
N ASP A 3 26.30 29.01 -16.05
CA ASP A 3 27.19 27.87 -16.03
C ASP A 3 26.93 26.99 -17.26
N ARG A 4 27.97 26.35 -17.80
CA ARG A 4 27.81 25.39 -18.90
C ARG A 4 27.66 23.99 -18.32
N CYS A 5 26.78 23.20 -18.92
CA CYS A 5 26.66 21.77 -18.60
C CYS A 5 27.98 21.05 -18.89
N ASN A 6 28.54 20.34 -17.91
CA ASN A 6 29.81 19.62 -18.07
C ASN A 6 29.76 18.47 -19.08
N TYR A 7 28.57 17.97 -19.38
CA TYR A 7 28.37 16.86 -20.31
C TYR A 7 28.15 17.36 -21.75
N CYS A 8 27.08 18.13 -21.98
CA CYS A 8 26.69 18.55 -23.34
C CYS A 8 27.04 20.00 -23.69
N ARG A 9 27.76 20.71 -22.81
CA ARG A 9 28.26 22.09 -22.97
C ARG A 9 27.21 23.18 -23.21
N LEU A 10 25.93 22.85 -23.08
CA LEU A 10 24.84 23.83 -23.18
C LEU A 10 24.98 24.86 -22.06
N LYS A 11 24.73 26.12 -22.37
CA LYS A 11 24.60 27.18 -21.35
C LYS A 11 23.32 26.92 -20.56
N VAL A 12 23.45 26.59 -19.28
CA VAL A 12 22.33 26.31 -18.38
C VAL A 12 22.18 27.48 -17.41
N ASP A 13 20.94 27.91 -17.23
CA ASP A 13 20.59 28.92 -16.25
C ASP A 13 20.68 28.30 -14.83
N ARG A 14 21.27 29.04 -13.88
CA ARG A 14 21.53 28.56 -12.50
C ARG A 14 20.26 28.15 -11.74
N LYS A 15 19.09 28.59 -12.18
CA LYS A 15 17.80 28.15 -11.61
C LYS A 15 17.48 26.68 -11.88
N TRP A 16 18.16 26.04 -12.82
CA TRP A 16 17.94 24.63 -13.15
C TRP A 16 18.94 23.74 -12.42
N ASN A 17 18.43 22.74 -11.70
CA ASN A 17 19.21 21.69 -11.03
C ASN A 17 19.63 20.55 -11.99
N PHE A 18 19.25 20.65 -13.26
CA PHE A 18 19.53 19.69 -14.31
C PHE A 18 19.66 20.37 -15.66
N CYS A 19 20.46 19.80 -16.56
CA CYS A 19 20.61 20.31 -17.91
C CYS A 19 19.37 19.94 -18.74
N PRO A 20 18.65 20.91 -19.34
CA PRO A 20 17.44 20.62 -20.10
C PRO A 20 17.70 19.85 -21.41
N LYS A 21 18.94 19.85 -21.93
CA LYS A 21 19.28 19.13 -23.16
C LYS A 21 19.64 17.66 -22.92
N CYS A 22 20.35 17.35 -21.83
CA CYS A 22 20.90 16.00 -21.62
C CYS A 22 20.51 15.36 -20.28
N GLY A 23 19.73 16.06 -19.44
CA GLY A 23 19.24 15.55 -18.16
C GLY A 23 20.26 15.42 -17.04
N VAL A 24 21.55 15.72 -17.29
CA VAL A 24 22.58 15.62 -16.24
C VAL A 24 22.35 16.66 -15.15
N LYS A 25 22.47 16.25 -13.88
CA LYS A 25 22.40 17.18 -12.75
C LYS A 25 23.49 18.25 -12.90
N THR A 26 23.12 19.50 -12.69
CA THR A 26 24.04 20.66 -12.74
C THR A 26 24.64 20.97 -11.37
N ASP A 27 24.11 20.36 -10.31
CA ASP A 27 24.57 20.57 -8.95
C ASP A 27 25.93 19.89 -8.70
N ARG A 28 26.81 20.63 -8.02
CA ARG A 28 28.16 20.21 -7.62
C ARG A 28 28.19 19.54 -6.25
N ARG A 29 27.07 19.50 -5.52
CA ARG A 29 27.00 18.83 -4.22
C ARG A 29 26.64 17.36 -4.40
N VAL A 30 27.68 16.53 -4.38
CA VAL A 30 27.51 15.08 -4.21
C VAL A 30 26.89 14.86 -2.84
N THR A 31 25.64 14.41 -2.81
CA THR A 31 24.97 14.10 -1.54
C THR A 31 25.28 12.66 -1.12
N MET A 32 25.19 12.39 0.18
CA MET A 32 25.35 11.03 0.73
C MET A 32 24.38 10.03 0.06
N PHE A 33 23.22 10.51 -0.40
CA PHE A 33 22.26 9.77 -1.23
C PHE A 33 22.81 9.40 -2.62
N ASP A 34 23.55 10.29 -3.29
CA ASP A 34 24.14 9.99 -4.60
C ASP A 34 25.27 8.95 -4.47
N ILE A 35 26.02 8.98 -3.37
CA ILE A 35 27.06 7.98 -3.04
C ILE A 35 26.41 6.61 -2.80
N LEU A 36 25.35 6.56 -2.00
CA LEU A 36 24.62 5.31 -1.72
C LEU A 36 24.02 4.70 -3.01
N LYS A 37 23.51 5.56 -3.91
CA LYS A 37 22.93 5.13 -5.18
C LYS A 37 23.98 4.53 -6.12
N ASN A 38 25.17 5.11 -6.16
CA ASN A 38 26.29 4.55 -6.92
C ASN A 38 26.76 3.21 -6.35
N GLN A 39 26.82 3.05 -5.02
CA GLN A 39 27.16 1.76 -4.40
C GLN A 39 26.12 0.67 -4.69
N MET A 40 24.84 1.01 -4.64
CA MET A 40 23.75 0.07 -4.98
C MET A 40 23.75 -0.34 -6.46
N ASN A 41 24.16 0.54 -7.37
CA ASN A 41 24.28 0.20 -8.79
C ASN A 41 25.43 -0.79 -9.06
N VAL A 42 26.55 -0.66 -8.33
CA VAL A 42 27.66 -1.62 -8.42
C VAL A 42 27.25 -2.97 -7.83
N LEU A 43 26.53 -2.97 -6.69
CA LEU A 43 26.00 -4.18 -6.07
C LEU A 43 25.01 -4.92 -7.00
N ARG A 44 24.14 -4.16 -7.69
CA ARG A 44 23.19 -4.72 -8.68
C ARG A 44 23.90 -5.44 -9.84
N ASN A 45 25.06 -4.96 -10.26
CA ASN A 45 25.81 -5.57 -11.36
C ASN A 45 26.66 -6.77 -10.94
N LEU A 46 26.81 -7.01 -9.62
CA LEU A 46 27.57 -8.12 -9.04
C LEU A 46 26.67 -9.23 -8.47
N MET A 47 25.35 -9.02 -8.41
CA MET A 47 24.41 -10.09 -8.10
C MET A 47 24.11 -10.91 -9.36
N PRO A 48 24.16 -12.26 -9.30
CA PRO A 48 23.73 -13.09 -10.40
C PRO A 48 22.26 -12.80 -10.68
N ASN A 49 21.96 -12.62 -11.97
CA ASN A 49 20.62 -12.27 -12.42
C ASN A 49 19.78 -13.56 -12.46
N ASP A 50 19.42 -14.04 -11.29
CA ASP A 50 18.46 -15.11 -11.09
C ASP A 50 17.09 -14.48 -11.38
N ASN A 51 16.76 -14.38 -12.66
CA ASN A 51 15.51 -13.82 -13.17
C ASN A 51 14.31 -14.74 -12.82
N GLU A 52 14.04 -14.86 -11.53
CA GLU A 52 12.75 -15.25 -10.97
C GLU A 52 12.31 -14.28 -9.86
N TYR A 53 12.96 -13.11 -9.75
CA TYR A 53 12.36 -11.97 -9.07
C TYR A 53 11.37 -11.32 -10.04
N GLU A 54 10.16 -11.87 -10.06
CA GLU A 54 8.98 -11.21 -10.61
C GLU A 54 8.99 -9.77 -10.12
N SER A 55 9.35 -8.85 -11.03
CA SER A 55 8.86 -7.50 -10.95
C SER A 55 7.34 -7.63 -10.80
N ARG A 56 6.85 -7.38 -9.58
CA ARG A 56 5.48 -6.90 -9.37
C ARG A 56 5.42 -5.58 -10.12
N THR A 57 5.29 -5.72 -11.43
CA THR A 57 4.91 -4.65 -12.32
C THR A 57 3.63 -4.12 -11.70
N TYR A 58 3.72 -2.90 -11.22
CA TYR A 58 2.53 -2.07 -11.19
C TYR A 58 1.81 -2.34 -12.52
N ARG A 59 0.55 -2.77 -12.43
CA ARG A 59 -0.37 -2.82 -13.57
C ARG A 59 -0.65 -1.40 -14.07
N SER A 60 0.41 -0.65 -14.33
CA SER A 60 0.33 0.63 -15.00
C SER A 60 0.22 0.31 -16.47
N ASN A 61 -0.84 0.83 -17.08
CA ASN A 61 -1.07 0.89 -18.52
C ASN A 61 0.07 1.68 -19.19
N GLY A 62 1.25 1.08 -19.26
CA GLY A 62 2.47 1.71 -19.72
C GLY A 62 2.64 1.52 -21.21
N VAL A 63 2.82 2.62 -21.93
CA VAL A 63 3.20 2.60 -23.34
C VAL A 63 4.70 2.41 -23.43
N THR A 64 5.15 1.43 -24.23
CA THR A 64 6.59 1.25 -24.49
C THR A 64 6.96 2.05 -25.73
N ILE A 65 7.68 3.16 -25.53
CA ILE A 65 8.22 3.96 -26.63
C ILE A 65 9.66 3.53 -26.87
N ARG A 66 9.97 3.04 -28.06
CA ARG A 66 11.33 2.74 -28.51
C ARG A 66 11.77 3.79 -29.52
N ILE A 67 12.87 4.47 -29.24
CA ILE A 67 13.45 5.50 -30.10
C ILE A 67 14.81 5.01 -30.55
N ASN A 68 14.96 4.71 -31.84
CA ASN A 68 16.25 4.39 -32.44
C ASN A 68 16.76 5.63 -33.15
N SER A 69 17.88 6.18 -32.67
CA SER A 69 18.55 7.32 -33.30
C SER A 69 19.88 6.87 -33.88
N SER A 70 20.04 7.00 -35.20
CA SER A 70 21.36 6.99 -35.83
C SER A 70 21.87 8.42 -35.90
N SER A 71 23.17 8.62 -35.71
CA SER A 71 23.79 9.91 -35.34
C SER A 71 23.56 11.10 -36.28
N PHE A 72 22.95 10.91 -37.47
CA PHE A 72 22.72 11.97 -38.47
C PHE A 72 21.37 11.87 -39.21
N GLY A 73 20.42 11.05 -38.73
CA GLY A 73 19.08 10.91 -39.35
C GLY A 73 17.94 11.19 -38.37
N GLU A 74 16.74 11.45 -38.88
CA GLU A 74 15.55 11.59 -38.04
C GLU A 74 15.30 10.28 -37.26
N PRO A 75 15.04 10.36 -35.95
CA PRO A 75 14.89 9.17 -35.12
C PRO A 75 13.61 8.41 -35.51
N ASN A 76 13.72 7.09 -35.60
CA ASN A 76 12.56 6.25 -35.79
C ASN A 76 11.94 5.91 -34.43
N VAL A 77 10.70 6.35 -34.21
CA VAL A 77 9.96 6.15 -32.96
C VAL A 77 8.87 5.10 -33.18
N HIS A 78 9.00 3.96 -32.50
CA HIS A 78 7.98 2.94 -32.44
C HIS A 78 7.28 2.95 -31.09
N VAL A 79 6.00 3.29 -31.12
CA VAL A 79 5.12 3.25 -29.95
C VAL A 79 4.42 1.89 -29.94
N LEU A 80 4.89 0.99 -29.09
CA LEU A 80 4.24 -0.30 -28.89
C LEU A 80 3.27 -0.17 -27.72
N GLN A 81 1.97 -0.11 -28.05
CA GLN A 81 0.94 -0.42 -27.08
C GLN A 81 1.00 -1.93 -26.86
N ARG A 82 1.37 -2.38 -25.66
CA ARG A 82 1.20 -3.80 -25.34
C ARG A 82 -0.32 -4.06 -25.38
N PRO A 83 -0.81 -4.97 -26.22
CA PRO A 83 -2.19 -5.41 -26.10
C PRO A 83 -2.31 -5.98 -24.69
N VAL A 84 -3.13 -5.34 -23.87
CA VAL A 84 -3.53 -5.91 -22.58
C VAL A 84 -4.13 -7.26 -22.94
N PRO A 85 -3.65 -8.39 -22.40
CA PRO A 85 -4.37 -9.64 -22.58
C PRO A 85 -5.79 -9.36 -22.06
N VAL A 86 -6.75 -9.34 -22.98
CA VAL A 86 -8.16 -9.32 -22.64
C VAL A 86 -8.40 -10.70 -22.03
N ASN A 87 -8.06 -10.84 -20.76
CA ASN A 87 -8.60 -11.90 -19.95
C ASN A 87 -10.11 -11.71 -20.08
N GLN A 88 -10.76 -12.56 -20.87
CA GLN A 88 -12.21 -12.79 -20.82
C GLN A 88 -12.60 -13.48 -19.49
N GLY A 89 -11.84 -13.24 -18.42
CA GLY A 89 -12.34 -13.38 -17.07
C GLY A 89 -13.21 -12.15 -16.85
N GLN A 90 -14.47 -12.39 -16.50
CA GLN A 90 -15.43 -11.40 -16.06
C GLN A 90 -14.73 -10.24 -15.32
N PRO A 91 -15.14 -8.98 -15.52
CA PRO A 91 -14.59 -7.87 -14.74
C PRO A 91 -14.58 -8.33 -13.29
N TYR A 92 -13.41 -8.25 -12.64
CA TYR A 92 -13.33 -8.49 -11.21
C TYR A 92 -14.35 -7.56 -10.58
N LYS A 93 -15.54 -8.11 -10.32
CA LYS A 93 -16.53 -7.49 -9.47
C LYS A 93 -15.84 -7.57 -8.14
N GLU A 94 -15.08 -6.53 -7.82
CA GLU A 94 -14.81 -6.17 -6.45
C GLU A 94 -16.19 -6.24 -5.81
N LYS A 95 -16.45 -7.30 -5.05
CA LYS A 95 -17.64 -7.38 -4.22
C LYS A 95 -17.40 -6.30 -3.19
N ARG A 96 -17.69 -5.06 -3.57
CA ARG A 96 -17.86 -3.95 -2.66
C ARG A 96 -19.05 -4.39 -1.84
N GLN A 97 -18.78 -5.14 -0.76
CA GLN A 97 -19.76 -5.32 0.29
C GLN A 97 -20.15 -3.90 0.64
N GLU A 98 -21.40 -3.54 0.36
CA GLU A 98 -21.90 -2.22 0.71
C GLU A 98 -21.62 -2.06 2.20
N GLU A 99 -20.72 -1.14 2.55
CA GLU A 99 -20.36 -0.88 3.94
C GLU A 99 -21.65 -0.52 4.66
N ARG A 100 -22.12 -1.41 5.54
CA ARG A 100 -23.30 -1.16 6.36
C ARG A 100 -22.99 0.07 7.19
N LYS A 101 -23.75 1.15 7.04
CA LYS A 101 -23.51 2.38 7.82
C LYS A 101 -24.02 2.17 9.25
N LEU A 102 -23.25 2.57 10.25
CA LEU A 102 -23.77 2.67 11.61
C LEU A 102 -24.81 3.79 11.61
N THR A 103 -26.06 3.44 11.88
CA THR A 103 -27.18 4.39 11.93
C THR A 103 -27.56 4.69 13.37
N GLY A 104 -28.11 5.89 13.58
CA GLY A 104 -28.61 6.31 14.88
C GLY A 104 -27.51 6.64 15.89
N ARG A 105 -27.72 6.27 17.15
CA ARG A 105 -26.80 6.64 18.25
C ARG A 105 -25.62 5.69 18.31
N ILE A 106 -24.40 6.20 18.14
CA ILE A 106 -23.17 5.42 18.31
C ILE A 106 -22.76 5.39 19.79
N ILE A 107 -22.53 4.20 20.32
CA ILE A 107 -22.15 3.96 21.72
C ILE A 107 -20.78 3.27 21.73
N GLU A 108 -19.88 3.77 22.56
CA GLU A 108 -18.60 3.11 22.82
C GLU A 108 -18.76 2.14 24.00
N PRO A 109 -18.67 0.82 23.79
CA PRO A 109 -18.84 -0.16 24.85
C PRO A 109 -17.64 -0.21 25.79
N LYS A 110 -17.90 -0.52 27.07
CA LYS A 110 -16.83 -0.82 28.05
C LYS A 110 -16.21 -2.17 27.72
N VAL A 111 -14.89 -2.26 27.64
CA VAL A 111 -14.21 -3.50 27.23
C VAL A 111 -13.46 -4.11 28.41
N ASN A 112 -13.53 -5.42 28.56
CA ASN A 112 -12.63 -6.18 29.43
C ASN A 112 -11.58 -6.89 28.57
N VAL A 113 -10.30 -6.70 28.89
CA VAL A 113 -9.17 -7.32 28.18
C VAL A 113 -8.37 -8.15 29.17
N ARG A 114 -8.26 -9.45 28.90
CA ARG A 114 -7.41 -10.38 29.63
C ARG A 114 -6.24 -10.78 28.74
N ARG A 115 -5.03 -10.45 29.18
CA ARG A 115 -3.79 -10.82 28.47
C ARG A 115 -3.15 -12.01 29.17
N LEU A 116 -2.87 -13.05 28.39
CA LEU A 116 -2.12 -14.23 28.74
C LEU A 116 -0.87 -14.26 27.84
N ASP A 117 0.15 -15.04 28.19
CA ASP A 117 1.45 -15.02 27.48
C ASP A 117 1.33 -15.19 25.95
N LYS A 118 0.44 -16.07 25.50
CA LYS A 118 0.23 -16.39 24.08
C LYS A 118 -1.16 -16.03 23.57
N GLU A 119 -2.02 -15.47 24.41
CA GLU A 119 -3.44 -15.28 24.12
C GLU A 119 -3.96 -13.95 24.66
N ILE A 120 -4.81 -13.27 23.90
CA ILE A 120 -5.61 -12.15 24.39
C ILE A 120 -7.08 -12.50 24.25
N VAL A 121 -7.80 -12.42 25.36
CA VAL A 121 -9.26 -12.58 25.39
C VAL A 121 -9.88 -11.21 25.64
N ILE A 122 -10.75 -10.80 24.73
CA ILE A 122 -11.47 -9.53 24.80
C ILE A 122 -12.94 -9.84 24.94
N THR A 123 -13.57 -9.22 25.92
CA THR A 123 -15.01 -9.32 26.13
C THR A 123 -15.63 -7.94 26.00
N VAL A 124 -16.61 -7.82 25.09
CA VAL A 124 -17.31 -6.58 24.79
C VAL A 124 -18.81 -6.78 25.02
N PRO A 125 -19.44 -6.04 25.96
CA PRO A 125 -20.87 -6.05 26.16
C PRO A 125 -21.57 -5.32 25.02
N LEU A 126 -22.42 -6.06 24.33
CA LEU A 126 -23.25 -5.67 23.19
C LEU A 126 -24.70 -6.19 23.41
N PRO A 127 -25.39 -5.75 24.48
CA PRO A 127 -26.65 -6.36 24.94
C PRO A 127 -27.79 -6.33 23.91
N ASP A 128 -27.75 -5.39 22.97
CA ASP A 128 -28.83 -5.17 21.99
C ASP A 128 -28.53 -5.77 20.61
N VAL A 129 -27.39 -6.43 20.45
CA VAL A 129 -27.00 -7.07 19.20
C VAL A 129 -27.58 -8.47 19.16
N LYS A 130 -28.39 -8.75 18.14
CA LYS A 130 -29.19 -9.98 18.06
C LYS A 130 -28.40 -11.18 17.55
N SER A 131 -27.43 -10.95 16.66
CA SER A 131 -26.70 -12.01 16.00
C SER A 131 -25.24 -11.63 15.75
N GLU A 132 -24.38 -12.64 15.63
CA GLU A 132 -22.98 -12.42 15.26
C GLU A 132 -22.83 -11.82 13.85
N GLY A 133 -23.81 -12.04 12.97
CA GLY A 133 -23.87 -11.45 11.62
C GLY A 133 -24.11 -9.94 11.61
N ASP A 134 -24.51 -9.37 12.74
CA ASP A 134 -24.64 -7.94 12.96
C ASP A 134 -23.37 -7.35 13.61
N ILE A 135 -22.26 -8.09 13.61
CA ILE A 135 -20.97 -7.68 14.16
C ILE A 135 -19.89 -7.79 13.07
N GLU A 136 -19.35 -6.65 12.70
CA GLU A 136 -18.17 -6.54 11.84
C GLU A 136 -16.93 -6.36 12.72
N VAL A 137 -15.89 -7.17 12.46
CA VAL A 137 -14.58 -7.07 13.12
C VAL A 137 -13.53 -6.92 12.04
N ASN A 138 -13.03 -5.71 11.87
CA ASN A 138 -12.01 -5.39 10.87
C ASN A 138 -10.64 -5.41 11.52
N ARG A 139 -9.69 -6.14 10.91
CA ARG A 139 -8.30 -6.22 11.38
C ARG A 139 -7.42 -5.25 10.62
N PHE A 140 -6.69 -4.43 11.37
CA PHE A 140 -5.60 -3.59 10.87
C PHE A 140 -4.24 -4.12 11.33
N THR A 141 -3.18 -3.41 10.96
CA THR A 141 -1.80 -3.77 11.28
C THR A 141 -1.60 -4.01 12.78
N ASP A 142 -2.00 -3.07 13.62
CA ASP A 142 -1.77 -3.03 15.07
C ASP A 142 -3.05 -2.86 15.89
N SER A 143 -4.20 -2.96 15.24
CA SER A 143 -5.50 -2.70 15.86
C SER A 143 -6.62 -3.52 15.23
N ILE A 144 -7.74 -3.57 15.93
CA ILE A 144 -9.01 -4.10 15.44
C ILE A 144 -10.07 -3.02 15.61
N GLU A 145 -10.98 -2.95 14.65
CA GLU A 145 -12.21 -2.17 14.75
C GLU A 145 -13.38 -3.13 14.90
N ILE A 146 -14.20 -2.87 15.90
CA ILE A 146 -15.42 -3.61 16.21
C ILE A 146 -16.58 -2.67 15.93
N ARG A 147 -17.45 -3.07 14.99
CA ARG A 147 -18.70 -2.41 14.67
C ARG A 147 -19.83 -3.39 14.92
N ALA A 148 -20.83 -3.00 15.68
CA ALA A 148 -22.01 -3.82 15.84
C ALA A 148 -23.29 -3.02 15.64
N PHE A 149 -24.27 -3.64 15.00
CA PHE A 149 -25.53 -2.99 14.59
C PHE A 149 -26.67 -3.47 15.49
N ALA A 150 -27.34 -2.54 16.15
CA ALA A 150 -28.43 -2.81 17.08
C ALA A 150 -29.63 -1.89 16.79
N GLY A 151 -30.19 -2.02 15.58
CA GLY A 151 -31.37 -1.25 15.16
C GLY A 151 -31.12 0.26 15.12
N ASP A 152 -31.60 0.98 16.13
CA ASP A 152 -31.53 2.43 16.28
C ASP A 152 -30.22 2.94 16.91
N LYS A 153 -29.34 2.01 17.34
CA LYS A 153 -28.02 2.32 17.87
C LYS A 153 -26.96 1.39 17.27
N GLY A 154 -25.73 1.88 17.29
CA GLY A 154 -24.56 1.15 16.85
C GLY A 154 -23.49 1.14 17.92
N TYR A 155 -22.73 0.05 18.02
CA TYR A 155 -21.54 -0.01 18.86
C TYR A 155 -20.30 0.17 18.01
N PHE A 156 -19.36 1.00 18.49
CA PHE A 156 -18.09 1.23 17.81
C PHE A 156 -16.95 1.21 18.82
N LYS A 157 -15.91 0.43 18.54
CA LYS A 157 -14.68 0.41 19.36
C LYS A 157 -13.47 0.06 18.51
N ILE A 158 -12.36 0.77 18.72
CA ILE A 158 -11.04 0.36 18.23
C ILE A 158 -10.20 -0.12 19.41
N LEU A 159 -9.49 -1.24 19.23
CA LEU A 159 -8.61 -1.82 20.24
C LEU A 159 -7.25 -2.15 19.62
N ASN A 160 -6.17 -1.78 20.30
CA ASN A 160 -4.81 -2.11 19.86
C ASN A 160 -4.50 -3.57 20.17
N ILE A 161 -4.07 -4.33 19.16
CA ILE A 161 -3.72 -5.74 19.26
C ILE A 161 -2.36 -5.94 18.60
N PRO A 162 -1.40 -6.61 19.27
CA PRO A 162 -0.08 -6.89 18.71
C PRO A 162 -0.16 -7.55 17.32
N GLN A 163 0.76 -7.18 16.43
CA GLN A 163 0.78 -7.64 15.04
C GLN A 163 0.92 -9.16 14.91
N ASN A 164 1.59 -9.80 15.87
CA ASN A 164 1.83 -11.23 15.89
C ASN A 164 0.63 -12.05 16.38
N GLN A 165 -0.50 -11.43 16.73
CA GLN A 165 -1.67 -12.13 17.21
C GLN A 165 -2.82 -12.10 16.20
N LYS A 166 -3.34 -13.28 15.89
CA LYS A 166 -4.43 -13.51 14.94
C LYS A 166 -5.73 -13.80 15.69
N LEU A 167 -6.86 -13.34 15.12
CA LEU A 167 -8.18 -13.71 15.61
C LEU A 167 -8.40 -15.21 15.36
N VAL A 168 -8.50 -15.99 16.43
CA VAL A 168 -8.72 -17.45 16.37
C VAL A 168 -10.11 -17.86 16.83
N GLY A 169 -10.86 -16.94 17.45
CA GLY A 169 -12.23 -17.18 17.87
C GLY A 169 -13.05 -15.91 17.99
N LYS A 170 -14.32 -16.00 17.61
CA LYS A 170 -15.36 -14.98 17.75
C LYS A 170 -16.64 -15.70 18.16
N SER A 171 -17.30 -15.25 19.23
CA SER A 171 -18.64 -15.72 19.62
C SER A 171 -19.44 -14.57 20.22
N LEU A 172 -20.76 -14.66 20.11
CA LEU A 172 -21.70 -13.75 20.76
C LEU A 172 -22.64 -14.56 21.65
N ASP A 173 -22.48 -14.40 22.96
CA ASP A 173 -23.23 -15.17 23.95
C ASP A 173 -23.88 -14.22 24.96
N ASN A 174 -25.21 -14.27 25.10
CA ASN A 174 -25.97 -13.42 26.04
C ASN A 174 -25.61 -11.92 25.95
N GLY A 175 -25.46 -11.40 24.72
CA GLY A 175 -25.08 -10.01 24.51
C GLY A 175 -23.62 -9.69 24.85
N MET A 176 -22.75 -10.70 24.94
CA MET A 176 -21.32 -10.54 25.19
C MET A 176 -20.55 -11.07 23.99
N LEU A 177 -19.86 -10.18 23.28
CA LEU A 177 -18.93 -10.55 22.22
C LEU A 177 -17.60 -10.96 22.85
N ASN A 178 -17.21 -12.21 22.61
CA ASN A 178 -15.92 -12.76 23.02
C ASN A 178 -15.02 -12.89 21.79
N LEU A 179 -13.87 -12.23 21.83
CA LEU A 179 -12.82 -12.34 20.81
C LEU A 179 -11.58 -12.96 21.43
N LYS A 180 -11.07 -14.00 20.78
CA LYS A 180 -9.85 -14.70 21.19
C LYS A 180 -8.77 -14.48 20.14
N PHE A 181 -7.64 -13.96 20.59
CA PHE A 181 -6.44 -13.76 19.78
C PHE A 181 -5.31 -14.66 20.26
N ALA A 182 -4.60 -15.29 19.35
CA ALA A 182 -3.44 -16.13 19.67
C ALA A 182 -2.31 -15.93 18.65
N ILE A 183 -1.08 -16.27 19.03
CA ILE A 183 0.12 -16.22 18.17
C ILE A 183 0.09 -17.36 17.14
#